data_AF-A0A7S1EMG5-F1
#
_entry.id   AF-A0A7S1EMG5-F1
#
_cell.length_a   1.000
_cell.length_b   1.000
_cell.length_c   1.000
_cell.angle_alpha   90.00
_cell.angle_beta   90.00
_cell.angle_gamma   90.00
#
_symmetry.space_group_name_H-M   'P 1'
#
loop_
_entity.id
_entity.type
_entity.pdbx_description
1 polymer ?
#
loop_
_entity_poly.entity_id
_entity_poly.type
_entity_poly.pdbx_seq_one_letter_code
_entity_poly.pdbx_strand_id
1 'polypeptide(L)'
;TEPNSALDRLFDQSIAAIAYYSKGTGCLEISKDRGNNAPPELLRIYFQVPNICTRITDDMKNTILWGVDRSNDVTRLRDFFSRVDDLYQDMKYQQWLNRNTVTVLIRKIGKVADFCYLGNVILMNIMLLVFFKWRPPLDSDPDATWNELMHVQLEGAELNTVQYALPTIQLVLEGVMLINYSITKVPDFVRRRFKSEFYEKAAERGVQDPIFDFESLPRN
;
A
#
# COMPACT_ATOMS: atom_id res chain seq x y z
N THR A 1 -39.25 2.57 -41.50
CA THR A 1 -39.06 3.45 -40.33
C THR A 1 -39.43 2.75 -39.02
N GLU A 2 -38.99 1.50 -38.80
CA GLU A 2 -39.25 0.76 -37.55
C GLU A 2 -38.10 -0.10 -36.98
N PRO A 3 -36.80 0.04 -37.34
CA PRO A 3 -35.76 -0.85 -36.81
C PRO A 3 -35.51 -0.66 -35.29
N ASN A 4 -35.81 0.51 -34.74
CA ASN A 4 -35.55 0.80 -33.31
C ASN A 4 -36.61 0.18 -32.38
N SER A 5 -37.83 -0.06 -32.85
CA SER A 5 -38.94 -0.52 -31.99
C SER A 5 -38.75 -1.95 -31.44
N ALA A 6 -38.11 -2.83 -32.21
CA ALA A 6 -37.83 -4.20 -31.79
C ALA A 6 -36.63 -4.28 -30.85
N LEU A 7 -35.61 -3.44 -31.09
CA LEU A 7 -34.44 -3.31 -30.22
C LEU A 7 -34.84 -2.77 -28.84
N ASP A 8 -35.68 -1.74 -28.81
CA ASP A 8 -36.16 -1.13 -27.57
C ASP A 8 -36.96 -2.14 -26.72
N ARG A 9 -37.82 -2.94 -27.36
CA ARG A 9 -38.55 -4.03 -26.67
C ARG A 9 -37.63 -5.10 -26.10
N LEU A 10 -36.55 -5.45 -26.80
CA LEU A 10 -35.54 -6.39 -26.30
C LEU A 10 -34.75 -5.79 -25.14
N PHE A 11 -34.43 -4.51 -25.19
CA PHE A 11 -33.82 -3.79 -24.07
C PHE A 11 -34.74 -3.79 -22.85
N ASP A 12 -36.03 -3.49 -23.02
CA ASP A 12 -37.02 -3.48 -21.94
C ASP A 12 -37.14 -4.84 -21.25
N GLN A 13 -37.13 -5.92 -22.03
CA GLN A 13 -37.17 -7.29 -21.48
C GLN A 13 -35.87 -7.69 -20.76
N SER A 14 -34.74 -7.07 -21.12
CA SER A 14 -33.41 -7.43 -20.62
C SER A 14 -32.86 -6.46 -19.56
N ILE A 15 -33.64 -5.44 -19.14
CA ILE A 15 -33.21 -4.43 -18.14
C ILE A 15 -32.59 -5.08 -16.91
N ALA A 16 -33.24 -6.11 -16.35
CA ALA A 16 -32.75 -6.79 -15.15
C ALA A 16 -31.41 -7.50 -15.37
N ALA A 17 -31.23 -8.14 -16.53
CA ALA A 17 -29.99 -8.80 -16.91
C ALA A 17 -28.87 -7.79 -17.17
N ILE A 18 -29.17 -6.69 -17.89
CA ILE A 18 -28.23 -5.61 -18.15
C ILE A 18 -27.76 -4.99 -16.83
N ALA A 19 -28.67 -4.72 -15.89
CA ALA A 19 -28.33 -4.19 -14.58
C ALA A 19 -27.48 -5.15 -13.74
N TYR A 20 -27.63 -6.47 -13.93
CA TYR A 20 -26.80 -7.47 -13.28
C TYR A 20 -25.38 -7.51 -13.87
N TYR A 21 -25.26 -7.57 -15.20
CA TYR A 21 -23.97 -7.68 -15.88
C TYR A 21 -23.18 -6.37 -15.90
N SER A 22 -23.84 -5.20 -15.92
CA SER A 22 -23.16 -3.89 -15.93
C SER A 22 -22.22 -3.70 -14.75
N LYS A 23 -22.55 -4.26 -13.57
CA LYS A 23 -21.70 -4.18 -12.36
C LYS A 23 -20.36 -4.90 -12.50
N GLY A 24 -20.32 -5.96 -13.31
CA GLY A 24 -19.13 -6.79 -13.51
C GLY A 24 -18.46 -6.56 -14.86
N THR A 25 -18.91 -5.59 -15.66
CA THR A 25 -18.42 -5.37 -17.02
C THR A 25 -17.60 -4.09 -17.09
N GLY A 26 -16.37 -4.19 -17.57
CA GLY A 26 -15.52 -3.07 -17.91
C GLY A 26 -15.64 -2.75 -19.40
N CYS A 27 -15.33 -1.50 -19.75
CA CYS A 27 -15.27 -1.03 -21.13
C CYS A 27 -13.89 -0.39 -21.38
N LEU A 28 -13.24 -0.76 -22.48
CA LEU A 28 -12.04 -0.11 -22.99
C LEU A 28 -12.36 0.54 -24.33
N GLU A 29 -11.85 1.75 -24.53
CA GLU A 29 -11.87 2.43 -25.82
C GLU A 29 -10.46 2.42 -26.40
N ILE A 30 -10.31 1.89 -27.62
CA ILE A 30 -9.02 1.77 -28.30
C ILE A 30 -9.12 2.45 -29.67
N SER A 31 -8.19 3.36 -29.94
CA SER A 31 -8.01 3.93 -31.27
C SER A 31 -7.24 2.96 -32.15
N LYS A 32 -7.88 2.42 -33.18
CA LYS A 32 -7.25 1.54 -34.16
C LYS A 32 -6.89 2.31 -35.42
N ASP A 33 -5.62 2.29 -35.79
CA ASP A 33 -5.20 2.72 -37.12
C ASP A 33 -5.61 1.64 -38.14
N ARG A 34 -6.23 2.07 -39.24
CA ARG A 34 -6.75 1.19 -40.29
C ARG A 34 -5.83 1.14 -41.52
N GLY A 35 -4.74 1.93 -41.53
CA GLY A 35 -3.91 2.13 -42.71
C GLY A 35 -4.68 2.82 -43.85
N ASN A 36 -3.98 3.13 -44.95
CA ASN A 36 -4.54 3.77 -46.15
C ASN A 36 -5.14 5.19 -45.94
N ASN A 37 -4.47 6.07 -45.20
CA ASN A 37 -4.89 7.47 -44.97
C ASN A 37 -6.31 7.63 -44.38
N ALA A 38 -6.91 6.56 -43.87
CA ALA A 38 -8.21 6.61 -43.21
C ALA A 38 -8.09 7.19 -41.80
N PRO A 39 -9.09 7.93 -41.30
CA PRO A 39 -9.10 8.38 -39.91
C PRO A 39 -9.11 7.18 -38.95
N PRO A 40 -8.47 7.30 -37.77
CA PRO A 40 -8.47 6.23 -36.77
C PRO A 40 -9.89 5.91 -36.30
N GLU A 41 -10.19 4.62 -36.15
CA GLU A 41 -11.49 4.13 -35.70
C GLU A 41 -11.47 3.87 -34.19
N LEU A 42 -12.48 4.35 -33.47
CA LEU A 42 -12.62 4.11 -32.04
C LEU A 42 -13.39 2.79 -31.81
N LEU A 43 -12.69 1.79 -31.28
CA LEU A 43 -13.26 0.49 -30.93
C LEU A 43 -13.61 0.45 -29.44
N ARG A 44 -14.79 -0.10 -29.12
CA ARG A 44 -15.21 -0.40 -27.75
C ARG A 44 -15.13 -1.90 -27.48
N ILE A 45 -14.40 -2.26 -26.42
CA ILE A 45 -14.24 -3.65 -26.00
C ILE A 45 -14.84 -3.80 -24.61
N TYR A 46 -15.79 -4.74 -24.47
CA TYR A 46 -16.40 -5.11 -23.20
C TYR A 46 -15.74 -6.37 -22.66
N PHE A 47 -15.41 -6.38 -21.37
CA PHE A 47 -14.77 -7.52 -20.70
C PHE A 47 -15.31 -7.66 -19.28
N GLN A 48 -15.23 -8.88 -18.73
CA GLN A 48 -15.59 -9.11 -17.33
C GLN A 48 -14.45 -8.65 -16.42
N VAL A 49 -14.77 -7.84 -15.42
CA VAL A 49 -13.81 -7.35 -14.43
C VAL A 49 -13.47 -8.49 -13.45
N PRO A 50 -12.21 -8.89 -13.33
CA PRO A 50 -11.82 -9.95 -12.40
C PRO A 50 -11.99 -9.54 -10.93
N ASN A 51 -12.36 -10.49 -10.06
CA ASN A 51 -12.54 -10.27 -8.62
C ASN A 51 -11.27 -9.78 -7.89
N ILE A 52 -10.08 -9.98 -8.47
CA ILE A 52 -8.83 -9.47 -7.89
C ILE A 52 -8.81 -7.93 -7.83
N CYS A 53 -9.50 -7.24 -8.75
CA CYS A 53 -9.57 -5.79 -8.80
C CYS A 53 -10.29 -5.17 -7.58
N THR A 54 -11.11 -5.95 -6.85
CA THR A 54 -11.72 -5.51 -5.57
C THR A 54 -10.68 -5.29 -4.46
N ARG A 55 -9.45 -5.81 -4.62
CA ARG A 55 -8.37 -5.68 -3.63
C ARG A 55 -7.57 -4.39 -3.78
N ILE A 56 -7.88 -3.55 -4.77
CA ILE A 56 -7.22 -2.26 -4.94
C ILE A 56 -7.66 -1.34 -3.80
N THR A 57 -6.70 -0.90 -2.98
CA THR A 57 -6.93 0.11 -1.93
C THR A 57 -6.79 1.52 -2.50
N ASP A 58 -7.41 2.50 -1.86
CA ASP A 58 -7.31 3.89 -2.32
C ASP A 58 -5.89 4.44 -2.21
N ASP A 59 -5.09 3.95 -1.26
CA ASP A 59 -3.67 4.26 -1.14
C ASP A 59 -2.86 3.84 -2.39
N MET A 60 -3.16 2.65 -2.94
CA MET A 60 -2.55 2.17 -4.18
C MET A 60 -2.95 3.03 -5.38
N LYS A 61 -4.22 3.45 -5.45
CA LYS A 61 -4.70 4.36 -6.50
C LYS A 61 -4.00 5.72 -6.40
N ASN A 62 -3.89 6.27 -5.20
CA ASN A 62 -3.20 7.53 -4.95
C ASN A 62 -1.72 7.45 -5.34
N THR A 63 -1.06 6.32 -5.07
CA THR A 63 0.34 6.10 -5.44
C THR A 63 0.54 6.16 -6.95
N ILE A 64 -0.36 5.58 -7.75
CA ILE A 64 -0.30 5.68 -9.22
C ILE A 64 -0.67 7.09 -9.67
N LEU A 65 -1.77 7.63 -9.15
CA LEU A 65 -2.27 8.94 -9.53
C LEU A 65 -1.21 10.03 -9.37
N TRP A 66 -0.53 10.06 -8.22
CA TRP A 66 0.49 11.06 -7.90
C TRP A 66 1.90 10.67 -8.33
N GLY A 67 2.14 9.39 -8.62
CA GLY A 67 3.46 8.87 -8.96
C GLY A 67 3.81 8.94 -10.44
N VAL A 68 2.82 8.99 -11.35
CA VAL A 68 3.07 8.98 -12.79
C VAL A 68 3.73 10.27 -13.27
N ASP A 69 4.81 10.16 -14.03
CA ASP A 69 5.42 11.29 -14.74
C ASP A 69 4.46 11.84 -15.81
N ARG A 70 4.17 13.14 -15.76
CA ARG A 70 3.25 13.83 -16.67
C ARG A 70 3.96 14.80 -17.60
N SER A 71 5.29 14.69 -17.72
CA SER A 71 6.12 15.55 -18.56
C SER A 71 5.76 15.48 -20.05
N ASN A 72 5.43 14.29 -20.56
CA ASN A 72 5.09 14.05 -21.96
C ASN A 72 4.05 12.92 -22.07
N ASP A 73 3.16 12.97 -23.07
CA ASP A 73 2.12 11.95 -23.29
C ASP A 73 2.69 10.54 -23.47
N VAL A 74 3.83 10.40 -24.16
CA VAL A 74 4.50 9.09 -24.37
C VAL A 74 5.08 8.56 -23.07
N THR A 75 5.76 9.42 -22.30
CA THR A 75 6.36 9.05 -21.02
C THR A 75 5.28 8.74 -19.98
N ARG A 76 4.18 9.51 -19.98
CA ARG A 76 3.02 9.30 -19.10
C ARG A 76 2.43 7.92 -19.27
N LEU A 77 2.20 7.51 -20.53
CA LEU A 77 1.61 6.20 -20.80
C LEU A 77 2.57 5.07 -20.41
N ARG A 78 3.86 5.21 -20.73
CA ARG A 78 4.90 4.23 -20.37
C ARG A 78 5.01 4.05 -18.85
N ASP A 79 5.12 5.16 -18.11
CA ASP A 79 5.27 5.12 -16.65
C ASP A 79 3.99 4.60 -15.97
N PHE A 80 2.81 4.95 -16.50
CA PHE A 80 1.54 4.38 -16.04
C PHE A 80 1.53 2.85 -16.13
N PHE A 81 1.86 2.28 -17.30
CA PHE A 81 1.83 0.83 -17.48
C PHE A 81 2.89 0.11 -16.62
N SER A 82 4.09 0.66 -16.51
CA SER A 82 5.14 0.12 -15.62
C SER A 82 4.66 0.01 -14.17
N ARG A 83 3.90 1.00 -13.70
CA ARG A 83 3.33 1.01 -12.34
C ARG A 83 2.12 0.10 -12.18
N VAL A 84 1.32 -0.09 -13.25
CA VAL A 84 0.18 -1.03 -13.23
C VAL A 84 0.63 -2.47 -13.00
N ASP A 85 1.80 -2.87 -13.52
CA ASP A 85 2.36 -4.19 -13.24
C ASP A 85 2.69 -4.39 -11.76
N ASP A 86 3.29 -3.35 -11.13
CA ASP A 86 3.55 -3.39 -9.69
C ASP A 86 2.27 -3.42 -8.87
N LEU A 87 1.24 -2.67 -9.28
CA LEU A 87 -0.09 -2.72 -8.68
C LEU A 87 -0.69 -4.13 -8.76
N TYR A 88 -0.55 -4.80 -9.90
CA TYR A 88 -1.07 -6.16 -10.08
C TYR A 88 -0.39 -7.16 -9.14
N GLN A 89 0.92 -7.04 -8.95
CA GLN A 89 1.65 -7.84 -7.98
C GLN A 89 1.22 -7.52 -6.55
N ASP A 90 1.01 -6.25 -6.22
CA ASP A 90 0.53 -5.84 -4.90
C ASP A 90 -0.87 -6.44 -4.62
N MET A 91 -1.78 -6.46 -5.60
CA MET A 91 -3.09 -7.09 -5.47
C MET A 91 -2.99 -8.60 -5.24
N LYS A 92 -2.09 -9.30 -5.95
CA LYS A 92 -1.82 -10.73 -5.74
C LYS A 92 -1.28 -10.99 -4.34
N TYR A 93 -0.37 -10.14 -3.87
CA TYR A 93 0.19 -10.26 -2.54
C TYR A 93 -0.87 -10.04 -1.46
N GLN A 94 -1.76 -9.06 -1.62
CA GLN A 94 -2.92 -8.91 -0.75
C GLN A 94 -3.88 -10.11 -0.82
N GLN A 95 -4.02 -10.73 -1.99
CA GLN A 95 -4.79 -11.97 -2.15
C GLN A 95 -4.19 -13.11 -1.33
N TRP A 96 -2.87 -13.26 -1.40
CA TRP A 96 -2.13 -14.24 -0.62
C TRP A 96 -2.25 -13.97 0.89
N LEU A 97 -2.08 -12.72 1.33
CA LEU A 97 -2.21 -12.31 2.74
C LEU A 97 -3.60 -12.58 3.33
N ASN A 98 -4.65 -12.48 2.52
CA ASN A 98 -6.01 -12.72 2.96
C ASN A 98 -6.45 -14.20 2.83
N ARG A 99 -5.63 -15.07 2.24
CA ARG A 99 -5.93 -16.50 2.12
C ARG A 99 -5.69 -17.24 3.43
N ASN A 100 -4.69 -16.82 4.21
CA ASN A 100 -4.31 -17.50 5.45
C ASN A 100 -4.94 -16.79 6.67
N THR A 101 -5.64 -17.53 7.53
CA THR A 101 -6.27 -16.98 8.73
C THR A 101 -5.25 -16.39 9.71
N VAL A 102 -4.06 -16.99 9.80
CA VAL A 102 -2.98 -16.53 10.67
C VAL A 102 -2.47 -15.15 10.28
N THR A 103 -2.22 -14.90 8.98
CA THR A 103 -1.75 -13.60 8.50
C THR A 103 -2.82 -12.51 8.68
N VAL A 104 -4.10 -12.87 8.50
CA VAL A 104 -5.21 -11.95 8.80
C VAL A 104 -5.25 -11.59 10.28
N LEU A 105 -5.06 -12.57 11.17
CA LEU A 105 -5.05 -12.34 12.61
C LEU A 105 -3.87 -11.46 13.03
N ILE A 106 -2.65 -11.75 12.56
CA ILE A 106 -1.45 -10.95 12.84
C ILE A 106 -1.66 -9.50 12.40
N ARG A 107 -2.28 -9.27 11.23
CA ARG A 107 -2.59 -7.91 10.76
C ARG A 107 -3.61 -7.19 11.64
N LYS A 108 -4.62 -7.91 12.15
CA LYS A 108 -5.61 -7.34 13.08
C LYS A 108 -4.95 -6.98 14.41
N ILE A 109 -4.15 -7.88 14.97
CA ILE A 109 -3.38 -7.66 16.20
C ILE A 109 -2.42 -6.48 16.01
N GLY A 110 -1.71 -6.42 14.88
CA GLY A 110 -0.80 -5.33 14.55
C GLY A 110 -1.49 -3.96 14.58
N LYS A 111 -2.68 -3.83 13.97
CA LYS A 111 -3.44 -2.57 14.03
C LYS A 111 -3.87 -2.16 15.43
N VAL A 112 -4.24 -3.14 16.27
CA VAL A 112 -4.59 -2.86 17.67
C VAL A 112 -3.33 -2.49 18.45
N ALA A 113 -2.21 -3.17 18.20
CA ALA A 113 -0.92 -2.85 18.78
C ALA A 113 -0.47 -1.43 18.40
N ASP A 114 -0.65 -1.00 17.14
CA ASP A 114 -0.33 0.37 16.66
C ASP A 114 -1.07 1.42 17.49
N PHE A 115 -2.35 1.20 17.73
CA PHE A 115 -3.17 2.09 18.55
C PHE A 115 -2.75 2.07 20.03
N CYS A 116 -2.55 0.89 20.62
CA CYS A 116 -2.14 0.75 22.01
C CYS A 116 -0.76 1.34 22.28
N TYR A 117 0.18 1.17 21.35
CA TYR A 117 1.53 1.74 21.42
C TYR A 117 1.48 3.26 21.43
N LEU A 118 0.71 3.87 20.53
CA LEU A 118 0.58 5.32 20.52
C LEU A 118 0.00 5.83 21.85
N GLY A 119 -1.04 5.16 22.36
CA GLY A 119 -1.61 5.48 23.67
C GLY A 119 -0.59 5.35 24.81
N ASN A 120 0.20 4.27 24.82
CA ASN A 120 1.21 4.01 25.85
C ASN A 120 2.35 5.04 25.81
N VAL A 121 2.82 5.43 24.62
CA VAL A 121 3.84 6.48 24.45
C VAL A 121 3.34 7.82 24.98
N ILE A 122 2.10 8.19 24.66
CA ILE A 122 1.50 9.43 25.15
C ILE A 122 1.39 9.39 26.68
N LEU A 123 0.94 8.26 27.25
CA LEU A 123 0.83 8.07 28.69
C LEU A 123 2.19 8.19 29.38
N MET A 124 3.24 7.56 28.85
CA MET A 124 4.60 7.71 29.38
C MET A 124 5.08 9.15 29.35
N ASN A 125 4.90 9.85 28.23
CA ASN A 125 5.35 11.23 28.10
C ASN A 125 4.62 12.16 29.08
N ILE A 126 3.32 11.95 29.30
CA ILE A 126 2.55 12.69 30.33
C ILE A 126 3.07 12.35 31.72
N MET A 127 3.32 11.08 32.01
CA MET A 127 3.85 10.63 33.30
C MET A 127 5.22 11.24 33.58
N LEU A 128 6.10 11.29 32.58
CA LEU A 128 7.37 11.99 32.65
C LEU A 128 7.15 13.47 32.95
N LEU A 129 6.28 14.17 32.22
CA LEU A 129 6.05 15.61 32.44
C LEU A 129 5.54 15.95 33.86
N VAL A 130 4.70 15.11 34.45
CA VAL A 130 4.10 15.37 35.77
C VAL A 130 5.06 15.00 36.91
N PHE A 131 5.79 13.89 36.77
CA PHE A 131 6.56 13.30 37.88
C PHE A 131 8.08 13.43 37.73
N PHE A 132 8.55 14.10 36.67
CA PHE A 132 9.98 14.40 36.52
C PHE A 132 10.42 15.43 37.56
N LYS A 133 11.39 15.04 38.39
CA LYS A 133 12.07 15.95 39.32
C LYS A 133 13.55 16.01 38.94
N TRP A 134 14.05 17.24 38.81
CA TRP A 134 15.48 17.49 38.69
C TRP A 134 16.10 17.55 40.09
N ARG A 135 17.06 16.65 40.39
CA ARG A 135 17.88 16.77 41.60
C ARG A 135 19.22 17.40 41.19
N PRO A 136 19.54 18.63 41.64
CA PRO A 136 20.85 19.19 41.39
C PRO A 136 21.92 18.29 42.04
N PRO A 137 23.09 18.11 41.40
CA PRO A 137 24.19 17.39 42.02
C PRO A 137 24.50 18.07 43.36
N LEU A 138 24.50 17.31 44.46
CA LEU A 138 25.10 17.82 45.68
C LEU A 138 26.61 17.91 45.41
N ASP A 139 27.24 19.00 45.88
CA ASP A 139 28.69 19.27 45.76
C ASP A 139 29.59 18.14 46.32
N SER A 140 29.00 17.10 46.90
CA SER A 140 29.63 15.99 47.61
C SER A 140 29.88 14.75 46.77
N ASP A 141 29.29 14.62 45.57
CA ASP A 141 29.43 13.40 44.76
C ASP A 141 29.70 13.71 43.27
N PRO A 142 30.97 13.86 42.87
CA PRO A 142 31.37 14.10 41.49
C PRO A 142 31.14 12.88 40.58
N ASP A 143 30.86 11.70 41.15
CA ASP A 143 30.61 10.45 40.41
C ASP A 143 29.12 10.09 40.33
N ALA A 144 28.24 11.00 40.80
CA ALA A 144 26.79 10.82 40.72
C ALA A 144 26.37 10.54 39.27
N THR A 145 25.82 9.35 39.04
CA THR A 145 25.50 8.91 37.68
C THR A 145 24.25 9.66 37.19
N TRP A 146 24.09 9.84 35.87
CA TRP A 146 22.89 10.48 35.29
C TRP A 146 21.56 9.92 35.80
N ASN A 147 21.53 8.63 36.17
CA ASN A 147 20.35 7.98 36.77
C ASN A 147 20.02 8.46 38.19
N GLU A 148 21.01 8.94 38.94
CA GLU A 148 20.82 9.49 40.29
C GLU A 148 20.42 10.97 40.25
N LEU A 149 20.94 11.72 39.27
CA LEU A 149 20.64 13.15 39.05
C LEU A 149 19.26 13.36 38.41
N MET A 150 18.84 12.46 37.51
CA MET A 150 17.56 12.50 36.82
C MET A 150 16.73 11.26 37.15
N HIS A 151 15.90 11.35 38.18
CA HIS A 151 14.98 10.27 38.54
C HIS A 151 13.53 10.77 38.57
N VAL A 152 12.64 9.94 38.01
CA VAL A 152 11.20 10.11 38.16
C VAL A 152 10.85 9.61 39.56
N GLN A 153 10.51 10.54 40.47
CA GLN A 153 10.26 10.21 41.87
C GLN A 153 8.75 10.01 42.06
N LEU A 154 8.32 8.77 41.86
CA LEU A 154 6.93 8.35 42.01
C LEU A 154 6.69 7.96 43.47
N GLU A 155 6.03 8.83 44.22
CA GLU A 155 5.69 8.58 45.63
C GLU A 155 4.49 7.64 45.73
N GLY A 156 4.75 6.34 45.92
CA GLY A 156 3.74 5.31 46.13
C GLY A 156 4.14 3.96 45.56
N ALA A 157 3.83 2.87 46.27
CA ALA A 157 4.16 1.51 45.84
C ALA A 157 3.55 1.17 44.46
N GLU A 158 2.33 1.63 44.20
CA GLU A 158 1.62 1.40 42.93
C GLU A 158 2.25 2.15 41.76
N LEU A 159 2.71 3.39 42.00
CA LEU A 159 3.30 4.25 40.98
C LEU A 159 4.69 3.76 40.54
N ASN A 160 5.46 3.16 41.46
CA ASN A 160 6.73 2.49 41.14
C ASN A 160 6.51 1.24 40.26
N THR A 161 5.46 0.45 40.50
CA THR A 161 5.13 -0.69 39.62
C THR A 161 4.79 -0.23 38.20
N VAL A 162 4.00 0.85 38.08
CA VAL A 162 3.62 1.42 36.77
C VAL A 162 4.84 1.91 35.99
N GLN A 163 5.85 2.49 36.66
CA GLN A 163 7.08 2.96 36.03
C GLN A 163 7.84 1.86 35.27
N TYR A 164 7.83 0.63 35.77
CA TYR A 164 8.46 -0.51 35.12
C TYR A 164 7.51 -1.26 34.18
N ALA A 165 6.21 -1.23 34.45
CA ALA A 165 5.20 -1.89 33.62
C ALA A 165 5.03 -1.20 32.25
N LEU A 166 5.00 0.14 32.19
CA LEU A 166 4.77 0.82 30.92
C LEU A 166 5.89 0.53 29.89
N PRO A 167 7.20 0.61 30.23
CA PRO A 167 8.28 0.33 29.27
C PRO A 167 8.36 -1.13 28.85
N THR A 168 8.01 -2.06 29.75
CA THR A 168 7.95 -3.48 29.40
C THR A 168 6.79 -3.78 28.45
N ILE A 169 5.61 -3.18 28.67
CA ILE A 169 4.48 -3.25 27.72
C ILE A 169 4.88 -2.66 26.36
N GLN A 170 5.58 -1.53 26.37
CA GLN A 170 6.06 -0.88 25.15
C GLN A 170 6.96 -1.80 24.32
N LEU A 171 7.96 -2.42 24.96
CA LEU A 171 8.88 -3.34 24.31
C LEU A 171 8.15 -4.55 23.69
N VAL A 172 7.13 -5.08 24.38
CA VAL A 172 6.30 -6.17 23.86
C VAL A 172 5.52 -5.72 22.62
N LEU A 173 4.92 -4.53 22.65
CA LEU A 173 4.17 -3.98 21.52
C LEU A 173 5.09 -3.77 20.30
N GLU A 174 6.30 -3.26 20.50
CA GLU A 174 7.30 -3.11 19.43
C GLU A 174 7.64 -4.46 18.78
N GLY A 175 7.83 -5.51 19.58
CA GLY A 175 8.06 -6.86 19.06
C GLY A 175 6.91 -7.34 18.17
N VAL A 176 5.66 -7.13 18.60
CA VAL A 176 4.47 -7.51 17.83
C VAL A 176 4.38 -6.71 16.52
N MET A 177 4.67 -5.41 16.56
CA MET A 177 4.71 -4.57 15.36
C MET A 177 5.80 -4.98 14.38
N LEU A 178 7.00 -5.29 14.88
CA LEU A 178 8.12 -5.72 14.08
C LEU A 178 7.78 -7.02 13.33
N ILE A 179 7.12 -7.97 14.01
CA ILE A 179 6.64 -9.20 13.38
C ILE A 179 5.60 -8.89 12.30
N ASN A 180 4.62 -8.03 12.59
CA ASN A 180 3.60 -7.64 11.62
C ASN A 180 4.21 -6.93 10.39
N TYR A 181 5.17 -6.03 10.60
CA TYR A 181 5.91 -5.34 9.54
C TYR A 181 6.73 -6.33 8.69
N SER A 182 7.41 -7.27 9.35
CA SER A 182 8.21 -8.31 8.69
C SER A 182 7.36 -9.20 7.77
N ILE A 183 6.13 -9.49 8.17
CA ILE A 183 5.24 -10.33 7.36
C ILE A 183 4.60 -9.54 6.22
N THR A 184 4.28 -8.27 6.43
CA THR A 184 3.43 -7.48 5.51
C THR A 184 4.17 -6.55 4.56
N LYS A 185 5.34 -6.03 4.95
CA LYS A 185 6.07 -5.00 4.18
C LYS A 185 7.42 -5.48 3.67
N VAL A 186 8.13 -6.32 4.42
CA VAL A 186 9.46 -6.79 4.02
C VAL A 186 9.46 -7.53 2.68
N PRO A 187 8.53 -8.46 2.38
CA PRO A 187 8.54 -9.14 1.09
C PRO A 187 8.39 -8.19 -0.10
N ASP A 188 7.54 -7.17 0.03
CA ASP A 188 7.35 -6.17 -1.01
C ASP A 188 8.58 -5.25 -1.17
N PHE A 189 9.16 -4.81 -0.05
CA PHE A 189 10.40 -4.03 -0.06
C PHE A 189 11.54 -4.78 -0.75
N VAL A 190 11.75 -6.05 -0.38
CA VAL A 190 12.78 -6.91 -0.96
C VAL A 190 12.55 -7.10 -2.46
N ARG A 191 11.31 -7.36 -2.88
CA ARG A 191 10.94 -7.49 -4.29
C ARG A 191 11.28 -6.23 -5.08
N ARG A 192 10.86 -5.05 -4.60
CA ARG A 192 11.12 -3.77 -5.27
C ARG A 192 12.61 -3.46 -5.35
N ARG A 193 13.38 -3.79 -4.31
CA ARG A 193 14.84 -3.63 -4.29
C ARG A 193 15.52 -4.54 -5.31
N PHE A 194 15.18 -5.82 -5.38
CA PHE A 194 15.74 -6.72 -6.39
C PHE A 194 15.36 -6.30 -7.81
N LYS A 195 14.12 -5.84 -7.99
CA LYS A 195 13.64 -5.29 -9.26
C LYS A 195 14.54 -4.11 -9.68
N SER A 196 14.79 -3.13 -8.81
CA SER A 196 15.62 -1.97 -9.15
C SER A 196 17.05 -2.34 -9.52
N GLU A 197 17.70 -3.27 -8.80
CA GLU A 197 19.06 -3.73 -9.13
C GLU A 197 19.12 -4.43 -10.48
N PHE A 198 18.07 -5.18 -10.83
CA PHE A 198 17.99 -5.84 -12.12
C PHE A 198 17.91 -4.82 -13.26
N TYR A 199 17.09 -3.77 -13.12
CA TYR A 199 17.01 -2.70 -14.12
C TYR A 199 18.30 -1.90 -14.25
N GLU A 200 18.95 -1.58 -13.13
CA GLU A 200 20.24 -0.88 -13.12
C GLU A 200 21.29 -1.66 -13.91
N LYS A 201 21.43 -2.96 -13.65
CA LYS A 201 22.34 -3.85 -14.40
C LYS A 201 21.93 -4.06 -15.85
N ALA A 202 20.63 -4.01 -16.18
CA ALA A 202 20.16 -4.10 -17.55
C ALA A 202 20.51 -2.82 -18.34
N ALA A 203 20.33 -1.65 -17.71
CA ALA A 203 20.70 -0.36 -18.29
C ALA A 203 22.22 -0.24 -18.54
N GLU A 204 23.05 -0.71 -17.60
CA GLU A 204 24.51 -0.79 -17.79
C GLU A 204 24.92 -1.66 -18.98
N ARG A 205 24.12 -2.68 -19.31
CA ARG A 205 24.34 -3.58 -20.46
C ARG A 205 23.76 -3.03 -21.77
N GLY A 206 23.19 -1.82 -21.76
CA GLY A 206 22.54 -1.22 -22.92
C GLY A 206 21.26 -1.93 -23.34
N VAL A 207 20.65 -2.73 -22.46
CA VAL A 207 19.36 -3.37 -22.72
C VAL A 207 18.27 -2.35 -22.45
N GLN A 208 17.54 -1.96 -23.50
CA GLN A 208 16.36 -1.09 -23.38
C GLN A 208 15.22 -1.84 -22.67
N ASP A 209 14.41 -1.12 -21.89
CA ASP A 209 13.46 -1.64 -20.89
C ASP A 209 12.86 -3.04 -21.22
N PRO A 210 13.17 -4.10 -20.46
CA PRO A 210 12.76 -5.48 -20.77
C PRO A 210 11.23 -5.74 -20.68
N ILE A 211 10.43 -4.76 -20.25
CA ILE A 211 8.96 -4.91 -20.11
C ILE A 211 8.22 -4.43 -21.37
N PHE A 212 8.80 -3.52 -22.16
CA PHE A 212 8.09 -2.92 -23.29
C PHE A 212 8.94 -2.88 -24.55
N ASP A 213 9.22 -4.06 -25.10
CA ASP A 213 9.58 -4.19 -26.49
C ASP A 213 8.30 -4.17 -27.36
N PHE A 214 7.74 -2.96 -27.57
CA PHE A 214 6.68 -2.76 -28.56
C PHE A 214 7.20 -2.97 -30.00
N GLU A 215 8.52 -3.04 -30.22
CA GLU A 215 9.14 -3.23 -31.53
C GLU A 215 9.17 -4.70 -31.98
N SER A 216 9.04 -5.67 -31.06
CA SER A 216 8.96 -7.10 -31.39
C SER A 216 7.54 -7.65 -31.57
N LEU A 217 6.50 -6.83 -31.41
CA LEU A 217 5.16 -7.23 -31.83
C LEU A 217 5.13 -7.28 -33.36
N PRO A 218 4.69 -8.40 -33.98
CA PRO A 218 4.60 -8.47 -35.43
C PRO A 218 3.66 -7.36 -35.91
N ARG A 219 4.22 -6.42 -36.67
CA ARG A 219 3.44 -5.51 -37.52
C ARG A 219 2.77 -6.36 -38.59
N ASN A 220 1.60 -6.88 -38.27
CA ASN A 220 0.64 -7.43 -39.23
C ASN A 220 -0.46 -6.41 -39.48
#